data_AF-A0AA38H956-F1
#
_entry.id   AF-A0AA38H956-F1
#
_cell.length_a   1.000
_cell.length_b   1.000
_cell.length_c   1.000
_cell.angle_alpha   90.00
_cell.angle_beta   90.00
_cell.angle_gamma   90.00
#
_symmetry.space_group_name_H-M   'P 1'
#
loop_
_entity.id
_entity.type
_entity.pdbx_description
1 polymer ?
#
loop_
_entity_poly.entity_id
_entity_poly.type
_entity_poly.pdbx_seq_one_letter_code
_entity_poly.pdbx_strand_id
1 'polypeptide(L)'
;MKLTVLASLVAACATLASPVEKRQAAAPAVTDVQVLQYALTLEHLEAAYYSQALAKFSAQDFKNAGFPDWVRGRASQIAQHEASHVKILSAALGNQTVPACQYAFPLTDVKTFVTFSAFLENIGVSAYIGANQYITEPLYATVAGTILSTEARHQGFWSGPVLTQADWSGPYDTPLGLDMVYTLAAQLITSCPAGPSLPVKASTPLLFPSGLPIGQAAAGSEVSLTYTKSSSSMAGPVSAAVYNGLGATLVPFTNGKLTLPKEVQGFSYIILTNAADIASVTTANTVAGPAEVNTPFDAFQSNPGYKNPFSS
;
A
#
# COMPACT_ATOMS: atom_id res chain seq x y z
N MET A 1 0.47 -86.67 2.53
CA MET A 1 -0.98 -86.39 2.60
C MET A 1 -1.17 -84.91 2.91
N LYS A 2 -1.61 -84.15 1.91
CA LYS A 2 -2.18 -82.78 1.91
C LYS A 2 -1.38 -81.62 2.55
N LEU A 3 -0.56 -80.99 1.70
CA LEU A 3 -0.24 -79.55 1.77
C LEU A 3 -1.54 -78.74 1.68
N THR A 4 -1.74 -77.79 2.59
CA THR A 4 -2.81 -76.79 2.49
C THR A 4 -2.16 -75.40 2.45
N VAL A 5 -2.37 -74.72 1.33
CA VAL A 5 -1.88 -73.40 0.96
C VAL A 5 -2.77 -72.35 1.63
N LEU A 6 -2.20 -71.41 2.40
CA LEU A 6 -2.88 -70.19 2.81
C LEU A 6 -2.71 -69.16 1.68
N ALA A 7 -3.82 -68.76 1.07
CA ALA A 7 -3.88 -67.69 0.07
C ALA A 7 -3.96 -66.32 0.76
N SER A 8 -2.98 -65.48 0.50
CA SER A 8 -2.91 -64.08 0.94
C SER A 8 -3.79 -63.21 0.03
N LEU A 9 -4.81 -62.54 0.58
CA LEU A 9 -5.54 -61.48 -0.12
C LEU A 9 -4.65 -60.22 -0.18
N VAL A 10 -4.19 -59.87 -1.37
CA VAL A 10 -3.62 -58.55 -1.68
C VAL A 10 -4.78 -57.66 -2.13
N ALA A 11 -5.12 -56.66 -1.32
CA ALA A 11 -6.05 -55.60 -1.71
C ALA A 11 -5.34 -54.62 -2.65
N ALA A 12 -5.66 -54.67 -3.94
CA ALA A 12 -5.19 -53.71 -4.93
C ALA A 12 -5.93 -52.37 -4.74
N CYS A 13 -5.24 -51.37 -4.19
CA CYS A 13 -5.73 -50.00 -4.15
C CYS A 13 -5.51 -49.37 -5.53
N ALA A 14 -6.56 -49.27 -6.34
CA ALA A 14 -6.52 -48.58 -7.62
C ALA A 14 -6.44 -47.06 -7.36
N THR A 15 -5.27 -46.46 -7.54
CA THR A 15 -5.12 -45.00 -7.61
C THR A 15 -5.66 -44.51 -8.95
N LEU A 16 -6.81 -43.86 -8.95
CA LEU A 16 -7.28 -43.08 -10.10
C LEU A 16 -6.38 -41.83 -10.20
N ALA A 17 -5.32 -41.92 -11.00
CA ALA A 17 -4.55 -40.75 -11.40
C ALA A 17 -5.37 -39.97 -12.43
N SER A 18 -5.99 -38.87 -12.02
CA SER A 18 -6.54 -37.89 -12.95
C SER A 18 -5.40 -37.35 -13.83
N PRO A 19 -5.59 -37.23 -15.16
CA PRO A 19 -4.59 -36.58 -15.99
C PRO A 19 -4.48 -35.11 -15.54
N VAL A 20 -3.30 -34.74 -15.05
CA VAL A 20 -2.91 -33.34 -14.90
C VAL A 20 -2.82 -32.77 -16.31
N GLU A 21 -3.89 -32.14 -16.78
CA GLU A 21 -3.77 -31.22 -17.90
C GLU A 21 -2.73 -30.18 -17.49
N LYS A 22 -1.59 -30.18 -18.19
CA LYS A 22 -0.69 -29.03 -18.18
C LYS A 22 -1.53 -27.85 -18.70
N ARG A 23 -2.16 -27.10 -17.79
CA ARG A 23 -2.46 -25.69 -18.07
C ARG A 23 -1.15 -25.12 -18.56
N GLN A 24 -1.09 -24.75 -19.84
CA GLN A 24 -0.13 -23.76 -20.27
C GLN A 24 -0.28 -22.61 -19.28
N ALA A 25 0.72 -22.46 -18.40
CA ALA A 25 0.74 -21.36 -17.47
C ALA A 25 0.69 -20.11 -18.36
N ALA A 26 -0.44 -19.40 -18.31
CA ALA A 26 -0.46 -18.04 -18.81
C ALA A 26 0.74 -17.34 -18.16
N ALA A 27 1.52 -16.58 -18.94
CA ALA A 27 2.55 -15.73 -18.37
C ALA A 27 1.96 -15.00 -17.16
N PRO A 28 2.67 -14.88 -16.02
CA PRO A 28 2.15 -14.11 -14.92
C PRO A 28 1.78 -12.72 -15.46
N ALA A 29 0.58 -12.24 -15.12
CA ALA A 29 0.07 -10.97 -15.64
C ALA A 29 1.02 -9.79 -15.34
N VAL A 30 1.91 -9.96 -14.34
CA VAL A 30 2.97 -9.05 -13.94
C VAL A 30 4.29 -9.84 -13.80
N THR A 31 5.37 -9.36 -14.39
CA THR A 31 6.72 -9.96 -14.29
C THR A 31 7.54 -9.33 -13.17
N ASP A 32 8.54 -10.03 -12.63
CA ASP A 32 9.49 -9.49 -11.65
C ASP A 32 10.12 -8.16 -12.11
N VAL A 33 10.48 -8.04 -13.38
CA VAL A 33 11.00 -6.78 -13.95
C VAL A 33 9.98 -5.66 -13.81
N GLN A 34 8.71 -5.92 -14.12
CA GLN A 34 7.64 -4.92 -13.98
C GLN A 34 7.39 -4.56 -12.51
N VAL A 35 7.52 -5.52 -11.57
CA VAL A 35 7.46 -5.25 -10.13
C VAL A 35 8.60 -4.35 -9.69
N LEU A 36 9.83 -4.62 -10.15
CA LEU A 36 10.99 -3.80 -9.84
C LEU A 36 10.90 -2.39 -10.46
N GLN A 37 10.39 -2.27 -11.69
CA GLN A 37 10.12 -0.97 -12.34
C GLN A 37 9.06 -0.18 -11.59
N TYR A 38 8.00 -0.86 -11.14
CA TYR A 38 6.98 -0.28 -10.27
C TYR A 38 7.58 0.22 -8.95
N ALA A 39 8.36 -0.61 -8.25
CA ALA A 39 9.02 -0.21 -7.01
C ALA A 39 9.97 0.98 -7.23
N LEU A 40 10.81 0.94 -8.27
CA LEU A 40 11.74 2.03 -8.58
C LEU A 40 11.01 3.36 -8.91
N THR A 41 9.80 3.30 -9.46
CA THR A 41 8.98 4.49 -9.70
C THR A 41 8.57 5.16 -8.39
N LEU A 42 8.23 4.37 -7.37
CA LEU A 42 7.87 4.85 -6.03
C LEU A 42 9.11 5.35 -5.27
N GLU A 43 10.23 4.62 -5.34
CA GLU A 43 11.49 5.04 -4.71
C GLU A 43 12.03 6.35 -5.28
N HIS A 44 11.85 6.59 -6.59
CA HIS A 44 12.19 7.89 -7.18
C HIS A 44 11.33 9.02 -6.62
N LEU A 45 10.06 8.76 -6.33
CA LEU A 45 9.14 9.72 -5.74
C LEU A 45 9.55 10.05 -4.30
N GLU A 46 9.83 9.05 -3.47
CA GLU A 46 10.25 9.24 -2.08
C GLU A 46 11.63 9.90 -1.96
N ALA A 47 12.60 9.46 -2.78
CA ALA A 47 13.90 10.12 -2.87
C ALA A 47 13.78 11.60 -3.28
N ALA A 48 12.87 11.92 -4.23
CA ALA A 48 12.60 13.29 -4.62
C ALA A 48 11.91 14.08 -3.51
N TYR A 49 10.96 13.49 -2.81
CA TYR A 49 10.24 14.10 -1.70
C TYR A 49 11.18 14.58 -0.60
N TYR A 50 12.03 13.69 -0.09
CA TYR A 50 12.98 14.02 0.97
C TYR A 50 14.05 15.01 0.52
N SER A 51 14.59 14.83 -0.69
CA SER A 51 15.57 15.76 -1.26
C SER A 51 15.01 17.18 -1.36
N GLN A 52 13.78 17.33 -1.89
CA GLN A 52 13.10 18.62 -1.99
C GLN A 52 12.80 19.22 -0.62
N ALA A 53 12.32 18.42 0.34
CA ALA A 53 12.02 18.88 1.70
C ALA A 53 13.29 19.38 2.42
N LEU A 54 14.40 18.66 2.35
CA LEU A 54 15.66 19.02 3.00
C LEU A 54 16.36 20.21 2.34
N ALA A 55 16.15 20.41 1.03
CA ALA A 55 16.58 21.61 0.33
C ALA A 55 15.72 22.84 0.70
N LYS A 56 14.43 22.62 0.96
CA LYS A 56 13.48 23.69 1.29
C LYS A 56 13.54 24.13 2.75
N PHE A 57 13.71 23.20 3.68
CA PHE A 57 13.63 23.45 5.11
C PHE A 57 14.99 23.29 5.81
N SER A 58 15.46 24.39 6.38
CA SER A 58 16.70 24.46 7.16
C SER A 58 16.54 23.87 8.56
N ALA A 59 17.65 23.65 9.27
CA ALA A 59 17.60 23.24 10.68
C ALA A 59 16.86 24.26 11.56
N GLN A 60 16.93 25.55 11.22
CA GLN A 60 16.20 26.60 11.94
C GLN A 60 14.69 26.50 11.71
N ASP A 61 14.24 26.09 10.52
CA ASP A 61 12.81 25.91 10.24
C ASP A 61 12.21 24.77 11.08
N PHE A 62 12.96 23.67 11.26
CA PHE A 62 12.55 22.58 12.15
C PHE A 62 12.45 23.04 13.61
N LYS A 63 13.45 23.80 14.08
CA LYS A 63 13.43 24.41 15.43
C LYS A 63 12.24 25.35 15.60
N ASN A 64 11.99 26.21 14.63
CA ASN A 64 10.86 27.16 14.64
C ASN A 64 9.50 26.44 14.63
N ALA A 65 9.42 25.28 13.97
CA ALA A 65 8.23 24.43 13.97
C ALA A 65 8.02 23.66 15.28
N GLY A 66 8.99 23.71 16.22
CA GLY A 66 8.94 23.06 17.52
C GLY A 66 9.55 21.65 17.55
N PHE A 67 10.24 21.23 16.49
CA PHE A 67 10.87 19.92 16.44
C PHE A 67 12.31 19.95 16.96
N PRO A 68 12.76 18.90 17.69
CA PRO A 68 14.14 18.79 18.12
C PRO A 68 15.09 18.52 16.93
N ASP A 69 16.36 18.89 17.09
CA ASP A 69 17.38 18.84 16.02
C ASP A 69 17.52 17.46 15.37
N TRP A 70 17.28 16.39 16.14
CA TRP A 70 17.37 15.03 15.63
C TRP A 70 16.30 14.69 14.59
N VAL A 71 15.17 15.42 14.52
CA VAL A 71 14.11 15.17 13.52
C VAL A 71 14.65 15.43 12.11
N ARG A 72 15.29 16.59 11.88
CA ARG A 72 15.92 16.88 10.58
C ARG A 72 17.11 15.95 10.31
N GLY A 73 17.86 15.59 11.36
CA GLY A 73 18.94 14.61 11.28
C GLY A 73 18.43 13.26 10.76
N ARG A 74 17.29 12.77 11.28
CA ARG A 74 16.67 11.53 10.83
C ARG A 74 16.08 11.65 9.43
N ALA A 75 15.42 12.76 9.10
CA ALA A 75 14.97 13.05 7.74
C ALA A 75 16.12 12.93 6.72
N SER A 76 17.31 13.40 7.10
CA SER A 76 18.51 13.29 6.27
C SER A 76 19.03 11.86 6.13
N GLN A 77 18.83 11.00 7.13
CA GLN A 77 19.16 9.57 7.05
C GLN A 77 18.16 8.82 6.18
N ILE A 78 16.87 9.08 6.35
CA ILE A 78 15.80 8.52 5.51
C ILE A 78 16.05 8.88 4.04
N ALA A 79 16.35 10.15 3.73
CA ALA A 79 16.74 10.56 2.38
C ALA A 79 17.91 9.75 1.78
N GLN A 80 18.85 9.27 2.60
CA GLN A 80 19.97 8.43 2.16
C GLN A 80 19.55 6.97 1.95
N HIS A 81 18.57 6.48 2.72
CA HIS A 81 17.97 5.18 2.52
C HIS A 81 17.20 5.15 1.20
N GLU A 82 16.33 6.14 0.93
CA GLU A 82 15.60 6.23 -0.35
C GLU A 82 16.55 6.31 -1.55
N ALA A 83 17.62 7.10 -1.44
CA ALA A 83 18.64 7.15 -2.48
C ALA A 83 19.38 5.80 -2.66
N SER A 84 19.43 4.96 -1.62
CA SER A 84 20.01 3.62 -1.67
C SER A 84 19.03 2.58 -2.22
N HIS A 85 17.74 2.69 -1.92
CA HIS A 85 16.67 1.90 -2.52
C HIS A 85 16.62 2.10 -4.05
N VAL A 86 16.66 3.36 -4.51
CA VAL A 86 16.79 3.70 -5.93
C VAL A 86 18.00 2.99 -6.56
N LYS A 87 19.16 3.00 -5.91
CA LYS A 87 20.39 2.37 -6.44
C LYS A 87 20.27 0.86 -6.56
N ILE A 88 19.78 0.18 -5.52
CA ILE A 88 19.71 -1.28 -5.53
C ILE A 88 18.68 -1.79 -6.55
N LEU A 89 17.53 -1.12 -6.68
CA LEU A 89 16.53 -1.44 -7.71
C LEU A 89 17.04 -1.12 -9.12
N SER A 90 17.74 0.00 -9.30
CA SER A 90 18.37 0.33 -10.58
C SER A 90 19.41 -0.70 -10.98
N ALA A 91 20.21 -1.18 -10.02
CA ALA A 91 21.21 -2.22 -10.25
C ALA A 91 20.55 -3.56 -10.62
N ALA A 92 19.44 -3.93 -9.97
CA ALA A 92 18.68 -5.13 -10.30
C ALA A 92 18.05 -5.06 -11.72
N LEU A 93 17.63 -3.86 -12.16
CA LEU A 93 17.00 -3.64 -13.46
C LEU A 93 17.99 -3.50 -14.62
N GLY A 94 19.24 -3.10 -14.36
CA GLY A 94 20.25 -2.93 -15.41
C GLY A 94 19.84 -1.91 -16.48
N ASN A 95 19.62 -2.36 -17.71
CA ASN A 95 19.16 -1.49 -18.81
C ASN A 95 17.62 -1.31 -18.87
N GLN A 96 16.87 -1.91 -17.95
CA GLN A 96 15.41 -1.88 -17.90
C GLN A 96 14.88 -0.89 -16.84
N THR A 97 15.70 0.07 -16.41
CA THR A 97 15.35 1.08 -15.40
C THR A 97 14.21 1.99 -15.87
N VAL A 98 13.47 2.53 -14.90
CA VAL A 98 12.54 3.65 -15.13
C VAL A 98 13.22 4.97 -14.77
N PRO A 99 13.00 6.05 -15.52
CA PRO A 99 13.51 7.36 -15.14
C PRO A 99 12.66 7.98 -14.01
N ALA A 100 13.29 8.82 -13.18
CA ALA A 100 12.56 9.65 -12.23
C ALA A 100 11.60 10.62 -12.96
N CYS A 101 10.44 10.86 -12.36
CA CYS A 101 9.45 11.82 -12.86
C CYS A 101 9.72 13.23 -12.30
N GLN A 102 8.86 14.17 -12.67
CA GLN A 102 8.72 15.45 -12.00
C GLN A 102 7.56 15.37 -11.00
N TYR A 103 7.74 16.00 -9.85
CA TYR A 103 6.84 15.82 -8.71
C TYR A 103 6.38 17.16 -8.14
N ALA A 104 5.17 17.17 -7.56
CA ALA A 104 4.65 18.27 -6.77
C ALA A 104 4.16 17.75 -5.42
N PHE A 105 4.78 18.23 -4.36
CA PHE A 105 4.49 17.82 -2.99
C PHE A 105 3.91 18.97 -2.17
N PRO A 106 3.04 18.69 -1.17
CA PRO A 106 2.45 19.70 -0.30
C PRO A 106 3.45 20.19 0.77
N LEU A 107 4.66 20.59 0.37
CA LEU A 107 5.72 21.07 1.27
C LEU A 107 5.51 22.55 1.63
N THR A 108 4.43 22.89 2.31
CA THR A 108 4.11 24.27 2.72
C THR A 108 4.93 24.72 3.93
N ASP A 109 5.08 23.84 4.91
CA ASP A 109 5.86 24.04 6.14
C ASP A 109 6.38 22.71 6.69
N VAL A 110 7.23 22.77 7.74
CA VAL A 110 7.83 21.58 8.34
C VAL A 110 6.78 20.66 8.97
N LYS A 111 5.70 21.18 9.56
CA LYS A 111 4.65 20.34 10.17
C LYS A 111 3.92 19.54 9.11
N THR A 112 3.67 20.15 7.96
CA THR A 112 3.07 19.50 6.79
C THR A 112 4.03 18.47 6.22
N PHE A 113 5.33 18.76 6.13
CA PHE A 113 6.36 17.77 5.77
C PHE A 113 6.33 16.56 6.72
N VAL A 114 6.44 16.77 8.03
CA VAL A 114 6.45 15.68 9.02
C VAL A 114 5.18 14.84 8.96
N THR A 115 4.01 15.50 8.88
CA THR A 115 2.72 14.81 8.81
C THR A 115 2.61 14.00 7.52
N PHE A 116 2.94 14.60 6.37
CA PHE A 116 2.89 13.94 5.08
C PHE A 116 3.89 12.79 4.97
N SER A 117 5.06 12.88 5.62
CA SER A 117 6.05 11.80 5.65
C SER A 117 5.45 10.53 6.26
N ALA A 118 4.69 10.63 7.35
CA ALA A 118 4.05 9.45 7.95
C ALA A 118 3.06 8.74 7.00
N PHE A 119 2.32 9.49 6.17
CA PHE A 119 1.43 8.93 5.15
C PHE A 119 2.23 8.33 3.98
N LEU A 120 3.19 9.09 3.44
CA LEU A 120 3.97 8.65 2.28
C LEU A 120 4.68 7.31 2.55
N GLU A 121 5.34 7.21 3.69
CA GLU A 121 6.03 6.00 4.13
C GLU A 121 5.06 4.82 4.33
N ASN A 122 3.84 5.07 4.81
CA ASN A 122 2.83 4.03 4.95
C ASN A 122 2.31 3.54 3.58
N ILE A 123 2.26 4.42 2.59
CA ILE A 123 2.00 4.03 1.19
C ILE A 123 3.14 3.14 0.70
N GLY A 124 4.41 3.48 0.99
CA GLY A 124 5.58 2.64 0.70
C GLY A 124 5.47 1.24 1.31
N VAL A 125 5.15 1.14 2.61
CA VAL A 125 4.89 -0.14 3.30
C VAL A 125 3.82 -0.96 2.57
N SER A 126 2.68 -0.34 2.28
CA SER A 126 1.55 -1.00 1.63
C SER A 126 1.88 -1.45 0.20
N ALA A 127 2.73 -0.69 -0.49
CA ALA A 127 3.24 -1.00 -1.82
C ALA A 127 4.13 -2.23 -1.82
N TYR A 128 5.12 -2.30 -0.93
CA TYR A 128 6.02 -3.44 -0.87
C TYR A 128 5.31 -4.73 -0.44
N ILE A 129 4.46 -4.68 0.59
CA ILE A 129 3.70 -5.87 1.04
C ILE A 129 2.78 -6.34 -0.09
N GLY A 130 2.05 -5.42 -0.71
CA GLY A 130 1.10 -5.74 -1.78
C GLY A 130 1.76 -6.27 -3.04
N ALA A 131 2.93 -5.72 -3.43
CA ALA A 131 3.66 -6.14 -4.61
C ALA A 131 4.42 -7.46 -4.42
N ASN A 132 4.74 -7.84 -3.18
CA ASN A 132 5.52 -9.04 -2.87
C ASN A 132 4.91 -10.33 -3.45
N GLN A 133 3.58 -10.39 -3.59
CA GLN A 133 2.88 -11.54 -4.18
C GLN A 133 3.23 -11.80 -5.66
N TYR A 134 3.78 -10.81 -6.36
CA TYR A 134 4.14 -10.89 -7.77
C TYR A 134 5.62 -11.24 -8.01
N ILE A 135 6.43 -11.31 -6.95
CA ILE A 135 7.86 -11.60 -7.05
C ILE A 135 8.08 -13.12 -7.06
N THR A 136 8.79 -13.60 -8.07
CA THR A 136 9.11 -15.02 -8.24
C THR A 136 10.58 -15.35 -7.96
N GLU A 137 11.50 -14.41 -8.18
CA GLU A 137 12.92 -14.56 -7.92
C GLU A 137 13.24 -14.39 -6.43
N PRO A 138 13.83 -15.41 -5.76
CA PRO A 138 14.11 -15.37 -4.32
C PRO A 138 14.99 -14.20 -3.87
N LEU A 139 15.97 -13.80 -4.68
CA LEU A 139 16.82 -12.66 -4.33
C LEU A 139 16.02 -11.35 -4.34
N TYR A 140 15.12 -11.16 -5.30
CA TYR A 140 14.25 -9.97 -5.34
C TYR A 140 13.27 -9.96 -4.17
N ALA A 141 12.71 -11.11 -3.80
CA ALA A 141 11.84 -11.22 -2.62
C ALA A 141 12.60 -10.85 -1.34
N THR A 142 13.86 -11.28 -1.24
CA THR A 142 14.74 -10.91 -0.10
C THR A 142 15.00 -9.41 -0.07
N VAL A 143 15.37 -8.81 -1.21
CA VAL A 143 15.60 -7.36 -1.32
C VAL A 143 14.34 -6.58 -0.95
N ALA A 144 13.19 -6.94 -1.53
CA ALA A 144 11.91 -6.31 -1.22
C ALA A 144 11.56 -6.41 0.27
N GLY A 145 11.79 -7.56 0.91
CA GLY A 145 11.60 -7.73 2.36
C GLY A 145 12.50 -6.84 3.21
N THR A 146 13.74 -6.59 2.77
CA THR A 146 14.65 -5.67 3.49
C THR A 146 14.26 -4.21 3.35
N ILE A 147 13.76 -3.80 2.19
CA ILE A 147 13.27 -2.43 1.96
C ILE A 147 11.98 -2.24 2.76
N LEU A 148 11.00 -3.12 2.62
CA LEU A 148 9.76 -3.11 3.41
C LEU A 148 10.00 -2.94 4.92
N SER A 149 10.93 -3.72 5.49
CA SER A 149 11.24 -3.62 6.91
C SER A 149 11.82 -2.25 7.30
N THR A 150 12.43 -1.54 6.36
CA THR A 150 13.01 -0.22 6.53
C THR A 150 11.94 0.86 6.39
N GLU A 151 11.09 0.80 5.35
CA GLU A 151 9.90 1.65 5.17
C GLU A 151 9.03 1.66 6.43
N ALA A 152 8.71 0.47 6.97
CA ALA A 152 7.89 0.36 8.18
C ALA A 152 8.51 1.07 9.39
N ARG A 153 9.85 1.11 9.48
CA ARG A 153 10.54 1.85 10.56
C ARG A 153 10.59 3.35 10.31
N HIS A 154 10.62 3.79 9.06
CA HIS A 154 10.54 5.21 8.72
C HIS A 154 9.14 5.74 9.03
N GLN A 155 8.11 5.02 8.59
CA GLN A 155 6.71 5.25 8.94
C GLN A 155 6.56 5.36 10.47
N GLY A 156 6.98 4.33 11.20
CA GLY A 156 6.88 4.30 12.66
C GLY A 156 7.67 5.42 13.35
N PHE A 157 8.82 5.81 12.81
CA PHE A 157 9.59 6.96 13.29
C PHE A 157 8.80 8.27 13.19
N TRP A 158 8.13 8.51 12.06
CA TRP A 158 7.34 9.72 11.88
C TRP A 158 6.10 9.72 12.78
N SER A 159 5.37 8.60 12.84
CA SER A 159 4.19 8.48 13.69
C SER A 159 4.51 8.59 15.18
N GLY A 160 5.43 7.78 15.68
CA GLY A 160 5.69 7.64 17.11
C GLY A 160 6.53 8.77 17.68
N PRO A 161 7.87 8.71 17.52
CA PRO A 161 8.78 9.71 18.06
C PRO A 161 8.47 11.15 17.64
N VAL A 162 8.02 11.40 16.41
CA VAL A 162 7.85 12.77 15.89
C VAL A 162 6.44 13.30 16.07
N LEU A 163 5.41 12.54 15.67
CA LEU A 163 4.01 12.97 15.73
C LEU A 163 3.32 12.58 17.04
N THR A 164 3.97 11.79 17.91
CA THR A 164 3.42 11.31 19.19
C THR A 164 2.12 10.51 19.02
N GLN A 165 2.04 9.74 17.93
CA GLN A 165 0.94 8.84 17.60
C GLN A 165 1.40 7.38 17.74
N ALA A 166 0.53 6.42 17.44
CA ALA A 166 0.92 5.01 17.40
C ALA A 166 1.76 4.70 16.15
N ASP A 167 2.79 3.87 16.32
CA ASP A 167 3.80 3.53 15.30
C ASP A 167 3.33 2.41 14.36
N TRP A 168 2.10 1.94 14.49
CA TRP A 168 1.53 0.81 13.75
C TRP A 168 0.01 0.96 13.58
N SER A 169 -0.58 0.15 12.71
CA SER A 169 -2.02 0.17 12.36
C SER A 169 -2.79 -1.07 12.88
N GLY A 170 -2.37 -1.58 14.03
CA GLY A 170 -2.78 -2.86 14.60
C GLY A 170 -1.70 -3.95 14.40
N PRO A 171 -2.07 -5.24 14.41
CA PRO A 171 -1.11 -6.35 14.29
C PRO A 171 -0.63 -6.63 12.86
N TYR A 172 -1.26 -6.02 11.85
CA TYR A 172 -0.94 -6.23 10.44
C TYR A 172 -1.03 -4.92 9.67
N ASP A 173 -0.04 -4.64 8.82
CA ASP A 173 -0.13 -3.57 7.83
C ASP A 173 -1.11 -3.94 6.72
N THR A 174 -1.61 -2.92 6.00
CA THR A 174 -2.66 -3.08 5.00
C THR A 174 -2.05 -3.18 3.60
N PRO A 175 -1.97 -4.37 2.95
CA PRO A 175 -1.44 -4.46 1.60
C PRO A 175 -2.37 -3.78 0.58
N LEU A 176 -1.78 -3.08 -0.39
CA LEU A 176 -2.52 -2.52 -1.53
C LEU A 176 -2.08 -3.15 -2.86
N GLY A 177 -3.03 -3.36 -3.76
CA GLY A 177 -2.72 -3.72 -5.15
C GLY A 177 -2.01 -2.58 -5.89
N LEU A 178 -1.24 -2.91 -6.95
CA LEU A 178 -0.38 -1.97 -7.67
C LEU A 178 -1.14 -0.74 -8.20
N ASP A 179 -2.35 -0.93 -8.74
CA ASP A 179 -3.21 0.16 -9.24
C ASP A 179 -3.59 1.15 -8.13
N MET A 180 -3.87 0.65 -6.93
CA MET A 180 -4.30 1.48 -5.80
C MET A 180 -3.16 2.36 -5.31
N VAL A 181 -1.96 1.78 -5.14
CA VAL A 181 -0.77 2.56 -4.79
C VAL A 181 -0.41 3.55 -5.89
N TYR A 182 -0.41 3.11 -7.15
CA TYR A 182 -0.09 4.00 -8.26
C TYR A 182 -1.10 5.15 -8.38
N THR A 183 -2.37 4.93 -8.02
CA THR A 183 -3.37 6.01 -7.96
C THR A 183 -2.99 7.08 -6.94
N LEU A 184 -2.47 6.70 -5.76
CA LEU A 184 -1.97 7.63 -4.75
C LEU A 184 -0.71 8.36 -5.25
N ALA A 185 0.28 7.61 -5.76
CA ALA A 185 1.53 8.16 -6.27
C ALA A 185 1.30 9.14 -7.45
N ALA A 186 0.36 8.81 -8.35
CA ALA A 186 0.04 9.64 -9.50
C ALA A 186 -0.50 11.04 -9.12
N GLN A 187 -1.03 11.23 -7.90
CA GLN A 187 -1.42 12.57 -7.43
C GLN A 187 -0.22 13.49 -7.18
N LEU A 188 0.97 12.92 -7.02
CA LEU A 188 2.21 13.65 -6.72
C LEU A 188 3.10 13.78 -7.96
N ILE A 189 2.75 13.11 -9.07
CA ILE A 189 3.50 13.11 -10.33
C ILE A 189 2.89 14.15 -11.28
N THR A 190 3.72 15.10 -11.74
CA THR A 190 3.28 16.14 -12.70
C THR A 190 3.57 15.75 -14.14
N SER A 191 4.69 15.06 -14.39
CA SER A 191 5.06 14.53 -15.69
C SER A 191 6.18 13.51 -15.54
N CYS A 192 6.29 12.56 -16.47
CA CYS A 192 7.38 11.59 -16.51
C CYS A 192 8.06 11.62 -17.89
N PRO A 193 9.39 11.42 -17.97
CA PRO A 193 10.05 11.10 -19.23
C PRO A 193 9.47 9.81 -19.83
N ALA A 194 9.72 9.59 -21.12
CA ALA A 194 9.38 8.32 -21.76
C ALA A 194 10.11 7.17 -21.04
N GLY A 195 9.37 6.11 -20.72
CA GLY A 195 9.86 4.95 -19.99
C GLY A 195 9.08 3.69 -20.36
N PRO A 196 9.44 2.54 -19.77
CA PRO A 196 8.71 1.29 -19.99
C PRO A 196 7.27 1.39 -19.48
N SER A 197 6.36 0.62 -20.09
CA SER A 197 4.98 0.52 -19.63
C SER A 197 4.91 -0.23 -18.30
N LEU A 198 4.47 0.46 -17.25
CA LEU A 198 4.21 -0.14 -15.95
C LEU A 198 2.92 -0.96 -15.95
N PRO A 199 2.81 -2.02 -15.13
CA PRO A 199 1.62 -2.87 -15.03
C PRO A 199 0.53 -2.23 -14.15
N VAL A 200 0.31 -0.92 -14.31
CA VAL A 200 -0.56 -0.13 -13.42
C VAL A 200 -1.49 0.79 -14.20
N LYS A 201 -2.66 1.04 -13.62
CA LYS A 201 -3.63 2.00 -14.11
C LYS A 201 -4.16 2.83 -12.95
N ALA A 202 -3.88 4.14 -12.98
CA ALA A 202 -4.46 5.06 -12.03
C ALA A 202 -5.98 5.12 -12.17
N SER A 203 -6.68 5.05 -11.05
CA SER A 203 -8.13 5.19 -10.94
C SER A 203 -8.52 6.66 -10.69
N THR A 204 -9.82 6.94 -10.61
CA THR A 204 -10.30 8.26 -10.19
C THR A 204 -9.87 8.53 -8.73
N PRO A 205 -9.19 9.65 -8.43
CA PRO A 205 -8.77 9.97 -7.08
C PRO A 205 -9.96 10.18 -6.13
N LEU A 206 -9.81 9.71 -4.89
CA LEU A 206 -10.72 9.97 -3.78
C LEU A 206 -10.01 10.91 -2.82
N LEU A 207 -10.62 12.06 -2.53
CA LEU A 207 -9.95 13.17 -1.85
C LEU A 207 -10.69 13.58 -0.59
N PHE A 208 -9.93 13.91 0.45
CA PHE A 208 -10.43 14.64 1.62
C PHE A 208 -10.74 16.10 1.27
N PRO A 209 -11.43 16.86 2.14
CA PRO A 209 -11.69 18.29 1.91
C PRO A 209 -10.43 19.14 1.74
N SER A 210 -9.27 18.65 2.18
CA SER A 210 -7.95 19.25 1.94
C SER A 210 -7.53 19.23 0.46
N GLY A 211 -8.20 18.46 -0.39
CA GLY A 211 -7.81 18.22 -1.78
C GLY A 211 -6.73 17.15 -1.95
N LEU A 212 -6.32 16.48 -0.87
CA LEU A 212 -5.36 15.38 -0.91
C LEU A 212 -6.05 14.03 -0.68
N PRO A 213 -5.49 12.91 -1.20
CA PRO A 213 -6.02 11.58 -0.94
C PRO A 213 -5.60 11.04 0.44
N ILE A 214 -5.24 11.93 1.38
CA ILE A 214 -4.81 11.58 2.73
C ILE A 214 -5.56 12.43 3.75
N GLY A 215 -5.88 11.85 4.90
CA GLY A 215 -6.58 12.55 5.98
C GLY A 215 -6.48 11.86 7.33
N GLN A 216 -6.97 12.54 8.36
CA GLN A 216 -7.02 12.02 9.72
C GLN A 216 -8.46 12.11 10.24
N ALA A 217 -8.94 11.04 10.87
CA ALA A 217 -10.28 10.98 11.45
C ALA A 217 -10.31 10.00 12.63
N ALA A 218 -11.29 10.13 13.53
CA ALA A 218 -11.45 9.19 14.64
C ALA A 218 -12.23 7.94 14.20
N ALA A 219 -11.94 6.79 14.81
CA ALA A 219 -12.73 5.57 14.58
C ALA A 219 -14.20 5.81 14.93
N GLY A 220 -15.13 5.30 14.13
CA GLY A 220 -16.57 5.54 14.33
C GLY A 220 -17.06 6.94 13.94
N SER A 221 -16.19 7.84 13.49
CA SER A 221 -16.58 9.18 13.04
C SER A 221 -17.01 9.21 11.59
N GLU A 222 -17.80 10.24 11.24
CA GLU A 222 -18.18 10.51 9.86
C GLU A 222 -17.03 11.20 9.11
N VAL A 223 -16.70 10.70 7.92
CA VAL A 223 -15.66 11.23 7.04
C VAL A 223 -16.31 11.70 5.75
N SER A 224 -15.97 12.92 5.33
CA SER A 224 -16.38 13.47 4.03
C SER A 224 -15.29 13.26 2.99
N LEU A 225 -15.66 12.76 1.82
CA LEU A 225 -14.77 12.53 0.69
C LEU A 225 -15.41 13.03 -0.60
N THR A 226 -14.56 13.49 -1.52
CA THR A 226 -14.95 13.97 -2.83
C THR A 226 -14.22 13.20 -3.92
N TYR A 227 -14.86 13.06 -5.07
CA TYR A 227 -14.28 12.45 -6.26
C TYR A 227 -14.95 13.05 -7.49
N THR A 228 -14.23 13.07 -8.61
CA THR A 228 -14.78 13.56 -9.88
C THR A 228 -15.55 12.44 -10.56
N LYS A 229 -16.86 12.61 -10.75
CA LYS A 229 -17.68 11.64 -11.46
C LYS A 229 -17.27 11.58 -12.93
N SER A 230 -16.91 10.40 -13.43
CA SER A 230 -16.80 10.16 -14.86
C SER A 230 -18.20 10.19 -15.49
N SER A 231 -18.33 10.82 -16.66
CA SER A 231 -19.60 11.02 -17.36
C SER A 231 -20.31 9.72 -17.80
N SER A 232 -19.65 8.57 -17.69
CA SER A 232 -20.16 7.26 -18.16
C SER A 232 -20.83 6.39 -17.09
N SER A 233 -20.85 6.78 -15.81
CA SER A 233 -21.49 6.01 -14.72
C SER A 233 -22.61 6.80 -14.04
N MET A 234 -23.86 6.45 -14.37
CA MET A 234 -25.10 7.11 -13.90
C MET A 234 -25.59 6.65 -12.51
N ALA A 235 -24.94 5.66 -11.88
CA ALA A 235 -25.18 5.30 -10.48
C ALA A 235 -23.93 5.65 -9.67
N GLY A 236 -24.05 6.56 -8.70
CA GLY A 236 -22.97 6.85 -7.76
C GLY A 236 -22.62 5.62 -6.92
N PRO A 237 -21.41 5.57 -6.33
CA PRO A 237 -21.01 4.47 -5.46
C PRO A 237 -21.97 4.40 -4.28
N VAL A 238 -22.45 3.19 -4.01
CA VAL A 238 -23.40 2.95 -2.92
C VAL A 238 -22.67 2.67 -1.61
N SER A 239 -21.41 2.24 -1.70
CA SER A 239 -20.61 1.77 -0.58
C SER A 239 -19.15 2.22 -0.67
N ALA A 240 -18.51 2.29 0.49
CA ALA A 240 -17.07 2.43 0.63
C ALA A 240 -16.51 1.15 1.26
N ALA A 241 -15.46 0.58 0.66
CA ALA A 241 -14.70 -0.49 1.28
C ALA A 241 -13.54 0.13 2.06
N VAL A 242 -13.48 -0.15 3.36
CA VAL A 242 -12.45 0.33 4.28
C VAL A 242 -11.53 -0.83 4.62
N TYR A 243 -10.31 -0.79 4.09
CA TYR A 243 -9.26 -1.78 4.29
C TYR A 243 -8.40 -1.41 5.50
N ASN A 244 -8.22 -2.34 6.43
CA ASN A 244 -7.33 -2.19 7.59
C ASN A 244 -6.76 -3.56 7.98
N GLY A 245 -5.44 -3.65 8.01
CA GLY A 245 -4.70 -4.91 8.10
C GLY A 245 -5.06 -5.86 6.96
N LEU A 246 -5.29 -7.14 7.29
CA LEU A 246 -5.64 -8.18 6.30
C LEU A 246 -7.14 -8.25 5.98
N GLY A 247 -7.94 -7.31 6.47
CA GLY A 247 -9.39 -7.32 6.30
C GLY A 247 -9.92 -6.03 5.70
N ALA A 248 -11.19 -6.06 5.30
CA ALA A 248 -11.93 -4.88 4.92
C ALA A 248 -13.37 -4.96 5.45
N THR A 249 -14.00 -3.79 5.57
CA THR A 249 -15.41 -3.65 5.95
C THR A 249 -16.09 -2.78 4.90
N LEU A 250 -17.23 -3.23 4.39
CA LEU A 250 -18.06 -2.44 3.47
C LEU A 250 -19.02 -1.58 4.30
N VAL A 251 -18.97 -0.27 4.13
CA VAL A 251 -19.84 0.69 4.81
C VAL A 251 -20.65 1.50 3.79
N PRO A 252 -21.87 1.96 4.12
CA PRO A 252 -22.63 2.84 3.24
C PRO A 252 -21.85 4.12 2.92
N PHE A 253 -21.89 4.54 1.66
CA PHE A 253 -21.40 5.85 1.23
C PHE A 253 -22.58 6.67 0.71
N THR A 254 -22.93 7.75 1.40
CA THR A 254 -24.12 8.54 1.11
C THR A 254 -23.79 10.02 1.20
N ASN A 255 -24.21 10.81 0.21
CA ASN A 255 -23.99 12.26 0.18
C ASN A 255 -22.51 12.68 0.39
N GLY A 256 -21.57 11.92 -0.20
CA GLY A 256 -20.14 12.21 -0.10
C GLY A 256 -19.52 11.80 1.25
N LYS A 257 -20.20 10.97 2.04
CA LYS A 257 -19.81 10.64 3.40
C LYS A 257 -19.88 9.15 3.69
N LEU A 258 -19.02 8.69 4.59
CA LEU A 258 -19.11 7.37 5.24
C LEU A 258 -18.86 7.50 6.74
N THR A 259 -19.27 6.49 7.51
CA THR A 259 -18.83 6.34 8.90
C THR A 259 -17.71 5.32 8.95
N LEU A 260 -16.55 5.69 9.51
CA LEU A 260 -15.44 4.76 9.69
C LEU A 260 -15.84 3.63 10.64
N PRO A 261 -15.46 2.37 10.37
CA PRO A 261 -15.67 1.29 11.33
C PRO A 261 -14.99 1.62 12.68
N LYS A 262 -15.57 1.15 13.79
CA LYS A 262 -15.05 1.49 15.14
C LYS A 262 -13.75 0.73 15.46
N GLU A 263 -13.50 -0.34 14.73
CA GLU A 263 -12.37 -1.23 14.90
C GLU A 263 -11.12 -0.79 14.13
N VAL A 264 -11.21 0.21 13.25
CA VAL A 264 -10.03 0.69 12.49
C VAL A 264 -9.04 1.39 13.41
N GLN A 265 -7.76 1.13 13.19
CA GLN A 265 -6.64 1.72 13.92
C GLN A 265 -5.51 2.08 12.98
N GLY A 266 -4.87 3.23 13.22
CA GLY A 266 -3.77 3.74 12.42
C GLY A 266 -4.18 3.96 10.97
N PHE A 267 -3.29 3.64 10.05
CA PHE A 267 -3.51 3.82 8.63
C PHE A 267 -4.42 2.74 8.05
N SER A 268 -5.40 3.21 7.28
CA SER A 268 -6.37 2.40 6.56
C SER A 268 -6.69 3.05 5.22
N TYR A 269 -7.25 2.29 4.30
CA TYR A 269 -7.53 2.77 2.94
C TYR A 269 -9.01 2.64 2.60
N ILE A 270 -9.53 3.67 1.95
CA ILE A 270 -10.93 3.76 1.55
C ILE A 270 -10.99 3.77 0.04
N ILE A 271 -11.76 2.86 -0.56
CA ILE A 271 -12.18 2.96 -1.95
C ILE A 271 -13.70 3.07 -2.03
N LEU A 272 -14.20 3.73 -3.07
CA LEU A 272 -15.63 3.72 -3.41
C LEU A 272 -15.89 2.60 -4.41
N THR A 273 -16.91 1.79 -4.17
CA THR A 273 -17.21 0.60 -4.98
C THR A 273 -18.70 0.38 -5.14
N ASN A 274 -19.06 -0.28 -6.24
CA ASN A 274 -20.41 -0.81 -6.50
C ASN A 274 -20.52 -2.31 -6.21
N ALA A 275 -19.52 -2.91 -5.56
CA ALA A 275 -19.58 -4.29 -5.11
C ALA A 275 -20.69 -4.51 -4.08
N ALA A 276 -21.31 -5.69 -4.08
CA ALA A 276 -22.36 -6.06 -3.13
C ALA A 276 -21.78 -6.43 -1.76
N ASP A 277 -20.54 -6.93 -1.73
CA ASP A 277 -19.81 -7.34 -0.54
C ASP A 277 -18.30 -7.15 -0.76
N ILE A 278 -17.48 -7.35 0.28
CA ILE A 278 -16.02 -7.21 0.20
C ILE A 278 -15.38 -8.24 -0.74
N ALA A 279 -15.90 -9.47 -0.79
CA ALA A 279 -15.32 -10.55 -1.60
C ALA A 279 -15.48 -10.29 -3.11
N SER A 280 -16.49 -9.51 -3.49
CA SER A 280 -16.78 -9.15 -4.87
C SER A 280 -16.12 -7.84 -5.32
N VAL A 281 -15.33 -7.17 -4.46
CA VAL A 281 -14.61 -5.95 -4.84
C VAL A 281 -13.53 -6.29 -5.87
N THR A 282 -13.54 -5.56 -6.98
CA THR A 282 -12.58 -5.69 -8.09
C THR A 282 -12.22 -4.32 -8.64
N THR A 283 -11.18 -4.25 -9.47
CA THR A 283 -10.86 -3.02 -10.21
C THR A 283 -12.00 -2.58 -11.15
N ALA A 284 -12.82 -3.52 -11.65
CA ALA A 284 -13.92 -3.23 -12.57
C ALA A 284 -15.12 -2.55 -11.89
N ASN A 285 -15.32 -2.76 -10.58
CA ASN A 285 -16.40 -2.13 -9.81
C ASN A 285 -15.90 -1.06 -8.82
N THR A 286 -14.60 -0.76 -8.83
CA THR A 286 -14.02 0.37 -8.12
C THR A 286 -14.35 1.67 -8.87
N VAL A 287 -14.99 2.59 -8.17
CA VAL A 287 -15.44 3.89 -8.71
C VAL A 287 -14.38 4.97 -8.50
N ALA A 288 -13.77 5.02 -7.31
CA ALA A 288 -12.72 5.97 -6.97
C ALA A 288 -11.86 5.45 -5.81
N GLY A 289 -10.62 5.93 -5.73
CA GLY A 289 -9.71 5.70 -4.62
C GLY A 289 -8.44 4.91 -4.98
N PRO A 290 -7.61 4.60 -3.99
CA PRO A 290 -7.89 4.78 -2.57
C PRO A 290 -7.70 6.22 -2.08
N ALA A 291 -8.30 6.50 -0.92
CA ALA A 291 -7.87 7.55 0.00
C ALA A 291 -7.32 6.89 1.27
N GLU A 292 -6.20 7.37 1.79
CA GLU A 292 -5.60 6.91 3.03
C GLU A 292 -6.12 7.72 4.21
N VAL A 293 -6.49 7.05 5.29
CA VAL A 293 -6.91 7.68 6.53
C VAL A 293 -6.12 7.14 7.70
N ASN A 294 -5.49 8.05 8.44
CA ASN A 294 -4.91 7.73 9.73
C ASN A 294 -5.98 7.90 10.81
N THR A 295 -6.15 6.86 11.62
CA THR A 295 -7.09 6.78 12.73
C THR A 295 -6.30 6.63 14.04
N PRO A 296 -5.90 7.74 14.68
CA PRO A 296 -5.10 7.68 15.90
C PRO A 296 -5.82 6.92 17.01
N PHE A 297 -5.04 6.16 17.78
CA PHE A 297 -5.50 5.39 18.93
C PHE A 297 -4.45 5.47 20.05
N ASP A 298 -4.88 5.20 21.29
CA ASP A 298 -4.00 5.23 22.46
C ASP A 298 -3.54 3.83 22.88
N ALA A 299 -2.62 3.79 23.85
CA ALA A 299 -2.05 2.55 24.38
C ALA A 299 -3.03 1.68 25.19
N PHE A 300 -4.25 2.16 25.45
CA PHE A 300 -5.29 1.45 26.20
C PHE A 300 -6.40 0.89 25.30
N GLN A 301 -6.42 1.26 24.02
CA GLN A 301 -7.35 0.71 23.06
C GLN A 301 -6.98 -0.73 22.69
N SER A 302 -7.94 -1.65 22.79
CA SER A 302 -7.74 -3.04 22.36
C SER A 302 -7.43 -3.11 20.86
N ASN A 303 -6.54 -4.02 20.48
CA ASN A 303 -6.26 -4.33 19.07
C ASN A 303 -7.55 -4.77 18.34
N PRO A 304 -7.62 -4.56 17.01
CA PRO A 304 -8.73 -5.05 16.21
C PRO A 304 -8.78 -6.57 16.30
N GLY A 305 -9.99 -7.14 16.26
CA GLY A 305 -10.16 -8.58 16.32
C GLY A 305 -9.43 -9.30 15.18
N TYR A 306 -8.88 -10.49 15.46
CA TYR A 306 -8.23 -11.32 14.45
C TYR A 306 -9.24 -11.67 13.34
N LYS A 307 -8.90 -11.32 12.10
CA LYS A 307 -9.61 -11.73 10.89
C LYS A 307 -8.75 -12.78 10.20
N ASN A 308 -9.24 -14.02 10.11
CA ASN A 308 -8.54 -15.09 9.40
C ASN A 308 -8.73 -14.91 7.89
N PRO A 309 -7.69 -14.54 7.12
CA PRO A 309 -7.83 -14.39 5.66
C PRO A 309 -7.93 -15.75 4.95
N PHE A 310 -7.73 -16.87 5.65
CA PHE A 310 -7.76 -18.23 5.09
C PHE A 310 -9.08 -18.97 5.34
N SER A 311 -10.00 -18.40 6.12
CA SER A 311 -11.34 -18.98 6.27
C SER A 311 -12.24 -18.47 5.15
N SER A 312 -12.56 -19.35 4.18
CA SER A 312 -13.59 -19.15 3.16
C SER A 312 -14.99 -19.14 3.75
#